data_AF-A0A4P6U3M3-F1
#
_entry.id   AF-A0A4P6U3M3-F1
#
_cell.length_a   1.000
_cell.length_b   1.000
_cell.length_c   1.000
_cell.angle_alpha   90.00
_cell.angle_beta   90.00
_cell.angle_gamma   90.00
#
_symmetry.space_group_name_H-M   'P 1'
#
loop_
_entity.id
_entity.type
_entity.pdbx_description
1 polymer ?
#
loop_
_entity_poly.entity_id
_entity_poly.type
_entity_poly.pdbx_seq_one_letter_code
_entity_poly.pdbx_strand_id
1 'polypeptide(L)'
;MSLHLSIMMRPRMWKDLLRETFEQAASGPEFNQYPHIGALRDAGTEALFRQKIAALAARMDALDSGAELDRLAELGRTMPGSSHGTTFQTIAETDRITPSVLLRRTAAVVEFGANDGGRTQMTVNGHKIAVPTPVAETLAGLEADVPAGDIFPGVDPERATKAAQGLTRLGVLEVAPH
;
A
#
# COMPACT_ATOMS: atom_id res chain seq x y z
N MET A 1 -3.90 22.63 -28.62
CA MET A 1 -3.54 21.69 -27.53
C MET A 1 -4.40 22.06 -26.34
N SER A 2 -5.29 21.18 -25.87
CA SER A 2 -6.19 21.45 -24.73
C SER A 2 -5.67 20.68 -23.50
N LEU A 3 -5.52 21.37 -22.38
CA LEU A 3 -5.17 20.77 -21.10
C LEU A 3 -6.45 20.70 -20.26
N HIS A 4 -6.88 19.49 -19.92
CA HIS A 4 -8.01 19.26 -19.00
C HIS A 4 -7.45 18.86 -17.63
N LEU A 5 -7.65 19.69 -16.62
CA LEU A 5 -7.34 19.39 -15.22
C LEU A 5 -8.62 18.96 -14.51
N SER A 6 -8.71 17.67 -14.18
CA SER A 6 -9.82 17.13 -13.39
C SER A 6 -9.41 17.06 -11.92
N ILE A 7 -10.00 17.93 -11.08
CA ILE A 7 -9.85 17.88 -9.62
C ILE A 7 -10.93 16.95 -9.08
N MET A 8 -10.53 15.78 -8.57
CA MET A 8 -11.45 14.80 -7.99
C MET A 8 -11.45 14.96 -6.47
N MET A 9 -12.58 15.36 -5.89
CA MET A 9 -12.77 15.38 -4.45
C MET A 9 -13.28 14.03 -3.98
N ARG A 10 -12.54 13.37 -3.08
CA ARG A 10 -13.05 12.18 -2.39
C ARG A 10 -13.76 12.63 -1.11
N PRO A 11 -15.10 12.46 -1.01
CA PRO A 11 -15.78 12.71 0.25
C PRO A 11 -15.27 11.70 1.29
N ARG A 12 -14.99 12.19 2.51
CA ARG A 12 -14.61 11.31 3.63
C ARG A 12 -15.81 10.48 4.04
N MET A 13 -15.60 9.19 4.24
CA MET A 13 -16.67 8.30 4.68
C MET A 13 -16.73 8.28 6.21
N TRP A 14 -17.89 7.90 6.76
CA TRP A 14 -18.08 7.77 8.21
C TRP A 14 -17.01 6.92 8.90
N LYS A 15 -16.58 5.83 8.26
CA LYS A 15 -15.50 4.98 8.78
C LYS A 15 -14.17 5.73 8.96
N ASP A 16 -13.89 6.69 8.09
CA ASP A 16 -12.65 7.47 8.12
C ASP A 16 -12.73 8.51 9.24
N LEU A 17 -13.91 9.10 9.45
CA LEU A 17 -14.16 10.02 10.56
C LEU A 17 -14.06 9.31 11.91
N LEU A 18 -14.71 8.16 12.04
CA LEU A 18 -14.72 7.35 13.27
C LEU A 18 -13.33 6.83 13.63
N ARG A 19 -12.53 6.46 12.63
CA ARG A 19 -11.13 6.09 12.85
C ARG A 19 -10.32 7.24 13.44
N GLU A 20 -10.49 8.44 12.91
CA GLU A 20 -9.71 9.60 13.38
C GLU A 20 -10.14 10.07 14.77
N THR A 21 -11.43 9.92 15.10
CA THR A 21 -11.92 10.09 16.47
C THR A 21 -11.32 9.03 17.41
N PHE A 22 -11.27 7.76 16.97
CA PHE A 22 -10.70 6.67 17.74
C PHE A 22 -9.20 6.87 18.01
N GLU A 23 -8.43 7.26 16.99
CA GLU A 23 -6.99 7.54 17.12
C GLU A 23 -6.74 8.68 18.12
N GLN A 24 -7.55 9.74 18.07
CA GLN A 24 -7.48 10.83 19.04
C GLN A 24 -7.82 10.36 20.46
N ALA A 25 -8.86 9.54 20.63
CA ALA A 25 -9.23 9.00 21.94
C ALA A 25 -8.14 8.08 22.52
N ALA A 26 -7.43 7.37 21.64
CA ALA A 26 -6.32 6.48 21.96
C ALA A 26 -4.96 7.20 22.14
N SER A 27 -4.88 8.53 21.95
CA SER A 27 -3.61 9.27 22.07
C SER A 27 -3.15 9.50 23.52
N GLY A 28 -3.87 8.95 24.49
CA GLY A 28 -3.57 9.09 25.92
C GLY A 28 -2.28 8.37 26.35
N PRO A 29 -1.55 8.88 27.37
CA PRO A 29 -0.30 8.26 27.85
C PRO A 29 -0.46 6.79 28.26
N GLU A 30 -1.64 6.38 28.72
CA GLU A 30 -1.92 5.00 29.10
C GLU A 30 -1.87 4.01 27.93
N PHE A 31 -2.01 4.47 26.68
CA PHE A 31 -1.97 3.63 25.47
C PHE A 31 -0.57 3.56 24.85
N ASN A 32 0.37 4.40 25.31
CA ASN A 32 1.75 4.44 24.82
C ASN A 32 2.66 3.41 25.51
N GLN A 33 2.07 2.46 26.26
CA GLN A 33 2.80 1.43 27.00
C GLN A 33 2.98 0.20 26.11
N TYR A 34 4.17 -0.40 26.16
CA TYR A 34 4.43 -1.66 25.45
C TYR A 34 3.62 -2.80 26.07
N PRO A 35 2.80 -3.52 25.29
CA PRO A 35 1.92 -4.55 25.83
C PRO A 35 2.60 -5.91 26.08
N HIS A 36 3.91 -6.04 25.77
CA HIS A 36 4.74 -7.24 25.95
C HIS A 36 4.03 -8.57 25.63
N ILE A 37 3.41 -8.67 24.43
CA ILE A 37 2.65 -9.85 24.02
C ILE A 37 3.61 -10.89 23.41
N GLY A 38 3.87 -11.97 24.17
CA GLY A 38 4.67 -13.12 23.73
C GLY A 38 3.83 -14.36 23.36
N ALA A 39 4.49 -15.43 22.94
CA ALA A 39 3.85 -16.68 22.50
C ALA A 39 3.02 -17.38 23.61
N LEU A 40 3.33 -17.12 24.87
CA LEU A 40 2.58 -17.59 26.04
C LEU A 40 1.86 -16.39 26.65
N ARG A 41 0.74 -15.98 26.04
CA ARG A 41 -0.14 -14.96 26.60
C ARG A 41 -0.69 -15.44 27.94
N ASP A 42 -0.49 -14.65 28.99
CA ASP A 42 -1.05 -14.93 30.31
C ASP A 42 -2.38 -14.20 30.54
N ALA A 43 -3.11 -14.63 31.57
CA ALA A 43 -4.38 -14.04 31.95
C ALA A 43 -4.25 -12.57 32.39
N GLY A 44 -3.06 -12.14 32.85
CA GLY A 44 -2.78 -10.76 33.23
C GLY A 44 -2.78 -9.81 32.02
N THR A 45 -2.16 -10.25 30.92
CA THR A 45 -2.12 -9.53 29.65
C THR A 45 -3.51 -9.40 29.03
N GLU A 46 -4.33 -10.46 29.11
CA GLU A 46 -5.72 -10.43 28.67
C GLU A 46 -6.58 -9.47 29.50
N ALA A 47 -6.43 -9.49 30.83
CA ALA A 47 -7.12 -8.58 31.72
C ALA A 47 -6.72 -7.11 31.45
N LEU A 48 -5.43 -6.86 31.23
CA LEU A 48 -4.91 -5.53 30.88
C LEU A 48 -5.48 -5.06 29.54
N PHE A 49 -5.49 -5.90 28.51
CA PHE A 49 -6.09 -5.56 27.23
C PHE A 49 -7.58 -5.19 27.36
N ARG A 50 -8.34 -5.97 28.14
CA ARG A 50 -9.75 -5.69 28.42
C ARG A 50 -9.94 -4.36 29.16
N GLN A 51 -9.03 -4.03 30.08
CA GLN A 51 -9.01 -2.73 30.77
C GLN A 51 -8.74 -1.58 29.78
N LYS A 52 -7.79 -1.73 28.84
CA LYS A 52 -7.53 -0.71 27.81
C LYS A 52 -8.75 -0.49 26.90
N ILE A 53 -9.45 -1.56 26.50
CA ILE A 53 -10.71 -1.45 25.73
C ILE A 53 -11.76 -0.66 26.52
N ALA A 54 -11.97 -1.00 27.80
CA ALA A 54 -12.96 -0.32 28.64
C ALA A 54 -12.62 1.17 28.83
N ALA A 55 -11.34 1.50 29.05
CA ALA A 55 -10.89 2.88 29.16
C ALA A 55 -11.14 3.68 27.86
N LEU A 56 -10.88 3.05 26.71
CA LEU A 56 -11.13 3.68 25.41
C LEU A 56 -12.63 3.88 25.15
N ALA A 57 -13.46 2.88 25.47
CA ALA A 57 -14.91 2.99 25.35
C ALA A 57 -15.47 4.12 26.23
N ALA A 58 -15.00 4.24 27.48
CA ALA A 58 -15.40 5.33 28.37
C ALA A 58 -14.99 6.70 27.84
N ARG A 59 -13.81 6.81 27.22
CA ARG A 59 -13.37 8.06 26.56
C ARG A 59 -14.26 8.40 25.38
N MET A 60 -14.60 7.42 24.55
CA MET A 60 -15.48 7.61 23.39
C MET A 60 -16.89 8.04 23.83
N ASP A 61 -17.42 7.47 24.92
CA ASP A 61 -18.74 7.80 25.46
C ASP A 61 -18.77 9.21 26.08
N ALA A 62 -17.64 9.67 26.63
CA ALA A 62 -17.51 11.01 27.19
C ALA A 62 -17.25 12.11 26.15
N LEU A 63 -17.15 11.79 24.85
CA LEU A 63 -16.93 12.79 23.81
C LEU A 63 -18.18 13.63 23.58
N ASP A 64 -17.98 14.95 23.49
CA ASP A 64 -18.99 15.85 22.96
C ASP A 64 -19.06 15.69 21.44
N SER A 65 -20.18 15.16 20.95
CA SER A 65 -20.42 14.94 19.53
C SER A 65 -20.33 16.22 18.69
N GLY A 66 -20.79 17.36 19.23
CA GLY A 66 -20.76 18.63 18.53
C GLY A 66 -19.33 19.13 18.34
N ALA A 67 -18.57 19.19 19.45
CA ALA A 67 -17.18 19.63 19.41
C ALA A 67 -16.30 18.70 18.54
N GLU A 68 -16.56 17.40 18.55
CA GLU A 68 -15.83 16.45 17.73
C GLU A 68 -16.14 16.60 16.23
N LEU A 69 -17.39 16.86 15.86
CA LEU A 69 -17.76 17.14 14.47
C LEU A 69 -17.11 18.45 13.98
N ASP A 70 -17.07 19.48 14.82
CA ASP A 70 -16.39 20.74 14.51
C ASP A 70 -14.88 20.54 14.30
N ARG A 71 -14.24 19.76 15.18
CA ARG A 71 -12.82 19.38 15.04
C ARG A 71 -12.57 18.62 13.74
N LEU A 72 -13.40 17.62 13.43
CA LEU A 72 -13.28 16.84 12.19
C LEU A 72 -13.50 17.71 10.95
N ALA A 73 -14.38 18.70 11.01
CA ALA A 73 -14.62 19.65 9.92
C ALA A 73 -13.42 20.59 9.71
N GLU A 74 -12.84 21.14 10.78
CA GLU A 74 -11.61 21.94 10.72
C GLU A 74 -10.45 21.12 10.15
N LEU A 75 -10.24 19.90 10.66
CA LEU A 75 -9.23 18.99 10.14
C LEU A 75 -9.42 18.74 8.64
N GLY A 76 -10.67 18.57 8.20
CA GLY A 76 -11.02 18.44 6.78
C GLY A 76 -10.63 19.66 5.93
N ARG A 77 -10.74 20.88 6.49
CA ARG A 77 -10.36 22.13 5.81
C ARG A 77 -8.85 22.35 5.77
N THR A 78 -8.13 21.91 6.80
CA THR A 78 -6.67 22.09 6.92
C THR A 78 -5.86 20.94 6.36
N MET A 79 -6.49 19.78 6.11
CA MET A 79 -5.78 18.65 5.54
C MET A 79 -5.27 19.03 4.14
N PRO A 80 -3.95 18.93 3.90
CA PRO A 80 -3.44 18.99 2.55
C PRO A 80 -4.18 17.91 1.76
N GLY A 81 -4.72 18.27 0.59
CA GLY A 81 -5.30 17.29 -0.31
C GLY A 81 -4.31 16.14 -0.44
N SER A 82 -4.79 14.90 -0.31
CA SER A 82 -3.95 13.72 -0.43
C SER A 82 -3.53 13.53 -1.89
N SER A 83 -2.73 14.44 -2.43
CA SER A 83 -1.64 13.97 -3.25
C SER A 83 -0.80 13.15 -2.29
N HIS A 84 -1.01 11.83 -2.28
CA HIS A 84 0.11 10.95 -2.01
C HIS A 84 1.13 11.33 -3.09
N GLY A 85 2.02 12.26 -2.75
CA GLY A 85 3.00 12.84 -3.68
C GLY A 85 3.83 11.72 -4.31
N THR A 86 4.07 10.67 -3.55
CA THR A 86 4.65 9.40 -4.02
C THR A 86 3.75 8.68 -5.01
N THR A 87 2.45 8.48 -4.80
CA THR A 87 1.63 7.70 -5.76
C THR A 87 1.51 8.35 -7.13
N PHE A 88 1.32 9.68 -7.22
CA PHE A 88 1.28 10.36 -8.52
C PHE A 88 2.66 10.49 -9.16
N GLN A 89 3.72 10.73 -8.39
CA GLN A 89 5.09 10.73 -8.92
C GLN A 89 5.48 9.33 -9.39
N THR A 90 5.24 8.28 -8.61
CA THR A 90 5.50 6.88 -8.98
C THR A 90 4.69 6.46 -10.21
N ILE A 91 3.42 6.89 -10.35
CA ILE A 91 2.65 6.62 -11.58
C ILE A 91 3.25 7.38 -12.77
N ALA A 92 3.58 8.67 -12.62
CA ALA A 92 4.18 9.47 -13.69
C ALA A 92 5.60 9.00 -14.07
N GLU A 93 6.37 8.51 -13.12
CA GLU A 93 7.69 7.87 -13.31
C GLU A 93 7.53 6.52 -14.00
N THR A 94 6.51 5.74 -13.62
CA THR A 94 6.19 4.48 -14.30
C THR A 94 5.82 4.72 -15.76
N ASP A 95 5.02 5.76 -16.06
CA ASP A 95 4.64 6.11 -17.43
C ASP A 95 5.84 6.63 -18.26
N ARG A 96 6.94 7.02 -17.61
CA ARG A 96 8.20 7.41 -18.26
C ARG A 96 9.17 6.25 -18.48
N ILE A 97 8.86 5.03 -18.05
CA ILE A 97 9.69 3.85 -18.32
C ILE A 97 9.70 3.60 -19.83
N THR A 98 10.85 3.83 -20.46
CA THR A 98 11.15 3.48 -21.85
C THR A 98 11.86 2.12 -21.92
N PRO A 99 11.98 1.48 -23.10
CA PRO A 99 12.64 0.18 -23.23
C PRO A 99 14.07 0.11 -22.66
N SER A 100 14.79 1.23 -22.64
CA SER A 100 16.15 1.35 -22.14
C SER A 100 16.28 1.55 -20.63
N VAL A 101 15.18 1.83 -19.91
CA VAL A 101 15.23 2.08 -18.46
C VAL A 101 15.56 0.77 -17.74
N LEU A 102 16.58 0.79 -16.89
CA LEU A 102 16.96 -0.35 -16.07
C LEU A 102 15.99 -0.52 -14.91
N LEU A 103 15.50 -1.75 -14.75
CA LEU A 103 14.58 -2.15 -13.70
C LEU A 103 15.23 -3.23 -12.84
N ARG A 104 14.91 -3.21 -11.56
CA ARG A 104 15.32 -4.23 -10.60
C ARG A 104 14.14 -4.72 -9.79
N ARG A 105 14.31 -5.89 -9.17
CA ARG A 105 13.30 -6.44 -8.26
C ARG A 105 13.29 -5.65 -6.96
N THR A 106 12.10 -5.34 -6.47
CA THR A 106 11.94 -4.72 -5.14
C THR A 106 12.20 -5.76 -4.04
N ALA A 107 12.26 -5.31 -2.79
CA ALA A 107 12.26 -6.19 -1.62
C ALA A 107 10.88 -6.84 -1.33
N ALA A 108 9.88 -6.67 -2.21
CA ALA A 108 8.56 -7.25 -2.00
C ALA A 108 8.62 -8.77 -2.00
N VAL A 109 7.92 -9.39 -1.05
CA VAL A 109 7.76 -10.84 -1.00
C VAL A 109 6.86 -11.26 -2.15
N VAL A 110 7.44 -12.00 -3.09
CA VAL A 110 6.73 -12.57 -4.24
C VAL A 110 6.80 -14.09 -4.12
N GLU A 111 5.64 -14.72 -4.02
CA GLU A 111 5.49 -16.18 -3.98
C GLU A 111 4.89 -16.68 -5.29
N PHE A 112 5.46 -17.76 -5.83
CA PHE A 112 4.95 -18.41 -7.03
C PHE A 112 4.25 -19.72 -6.65
N GLY A 113 2.98 -19.83 -7.04
CA GLY A 113 2.11 -20.98 -6.76
C GLY A 113 1.93 -21.90 -7.97
N ALA A 114 0.79 -22.58 -8.02
CA ALA A 114 0.49 -23.55 -9.07
C ALA A 114 0.49 -22.93 -10.48
N ASN A 115 0.94 -23.72 -11.45
CA ASN A 115 0.82 -23.44 -12.87
C ASN A 115 -0.41 -24.18 -13.41
N ASP A 116 -1.33 -23.44 -14.04
CA ASP A 116 -2.49 -24.00 -14.73
C ASP A 116 -2.61 -23.35 -16.12
N GLY A 117 -2.60 -24.18 -17.17
CA GLY A 117 -2.79 -23.73 -18.54
C GLY A 117 -1.80 -22.67 -19.05
N GLY A 118 -0.55 -22.67 -18.57
CA GLY A 118 0.48 -21.69 -18.97
C GLY A 118 0.39 -20.35 -18.22
N ARG A 119 -0.36 -20.32 -17.12
CA ARG A 119 -0.37 -19.20 -16.18
C ARG A 119 0.06 -19.68 -14.81
N THR A 120 1.01 -18.97 -14.21
CA THR A 120 1.48 -19.21 -12.86
C THR A 120 0.77 -18.24 -11.91
N GLN A 121 0.22 -18.78 -10.81
CA GLN A 121 -0.30 -17.95 -9.73
C GLN A 121 0.87 -17.26 -9.02
N MET A 122 0.79 -15.95 -8.84
CA MET A 122 1.79 -15.14 -8.15
C MET A 122 1.11 -14.36 -7.03
N THR A 123 1.67 -14.42 -5.82
CA THR A 123 1.22 -13.62 -4.68
C THR A 123 2.22 -12.50 -4.44
N VAL A 124 1.76 -11.25 -4.48
CA VAL A 124 2.58 -10.05 -4.22
C VAL A 124 1.92 -9.28 -3.07
N ASN A 125 2.63 -9.09 -1.96
CA ASN A 125 2.09 -8.39 -0.78
C ASN A 125 0.72 -8.93 -0.32
N GLY A 126 0.50 -10.25 -0.41
CA GLY A 126 -0.76 -10.91 -0.08
C GLY A 126 -1.85 -10.89 -1.17
N HIS A 127 -1.64 -10.19 -2.29
CA HIS A 127 -2.56 -10.18 -3.43
C HIS A 127 -2.21 -11.25 -4.44
N LYS A 128 -3.17 -12.12 -4.79
CA LYS A 128 -2.99 -13.18 -5.78
C LYS A 128 -3.36 -12.69 -7.17
N ILE A 129 -2.44 -12.88 -8.12
CA ILE A 129 -2.65 -12.61 -9.54
C ILE A 129 -2.18 -13.81 -10.38
N ALA A 130 -2.72 -13.98 -11.59
CA ALA A 130 -2.26 -15.01 -12.53
C ALA A 130 -1.47 -14.35 -13.64
N VAL A 131 -0.19 -14.69 -13.78
CA VAL A 131 0.70 -14.18 -14.83
C VAL A 131 1.07 -15.30 -15.81
N PRO A 132 1.42 -15.00 -17.07
CA PRO A 132 1.99 -16.01 -17.96
C PRO A 132 3.21 -16.69 -17.33
N THR A 133 3.36 -18.00 -17.48
CA THR A 133 4.47 -18.75 -16.87
C THR A 133 5.86 -18.19 -17.20
N PRO A 134 6.18 -17.80 -18.44
CA PRO A 134 7.50 -17.22 -18.74
C PRO A 134 7.78 -15.94 -17.95
N VAL A 135 6.75 -15.13 -17.64
CA VAL A 135 6.89 -13.92 -16.83
C VAL A 135 7.25 -14.26 -15.39
N ALA A 136 6.61 -15.29 -14.82
CA ALA A 136 6.92 -15.76 -13.47
C ALA A 136 8.36 -16.32 -13.38
N GLU A 137 8.79 -17.09 -14.38
CA GLU A 137 10.13 -17.68 -14.44
C GLU A 137 11.21 -16.59 -14.54
N THR A 138 11.02 -15.60 -15.42
CA THR A 138 11.91 -14.43 -15.50
C THR A 138 12.00 -13.72 -14.15
N LEU A 139 10.87 -13.45 -13.49
CA LEU A 139 10.88 -12.72 -12.21
C LEU A 139 11.52 -13.52 -11.08
N ALA A 140 11.39 -14.85 -11.10
CA ALA A 140 12.02 -15.73 -10.13
C ALA A 140 13.55 -15.72 -10.27
N GLY A 141 14.07 -15.62 -11.50
CA GLY A 141 15.51 -15.62 -11.79
C GLY A 141 16.16 -14.24 -11.97
N LEU A 142 15.43 -13.14 -11.75
CA LEU A 142 15.94 -11.79 -11.92
C LEU A 142 16.83 -11.38 -10.74
N GLU A 143 18.15 -11.45 -10.91
CA GLU A 143 19.15 -11.07 -9.89
C GLU A 143 19.89 -9.76 -10.18
N ALA A 144 19.89 -9.31 -11.44
CA ALA A 144 20.57 -8.10 -11.89
C ALA A 144 19.58 -7.09 -12.50
N ASP A 145 20.03 -5.84 -12.61
CA ASP A 145 19.26 -4.79 -13.26
C ASP A 145 19.14 -5.09 -14.76
N VAL A 146 17.92 -5.00 -15.30
CA VAL A 146 17.62 -5.37 -16.69
C VAL A 146 16.83 -4.26 -17.39
N PRO A 147 17.12 -3.93 -18.66
CA PRO A 147 16.32 -2.98 -19.43
C PRO A 147 14.85 -3.41 -19.52
N ALA A 148 13.92 -2.47 -19.38
CA ALA A 148 12.48 -2.74 -19.43
C ALA A 148 12.03 -3.43 -20.72
N GLY A 149 12.69 -3.15 -21.84
CA GLY A 149 12.43 -3.79 -23.14
C GLY A 149 12.91 -5.24 -23.23
N ASP A 150 13.91 -5.60 -22.45
CA ASP A 150 14.56 -6.92 -22.50
C ASP A 150 14.14 -7.84 -21.35
N ILE A 151 13.30 -7.34 -20.44
CA ILE A 151 12.87 -8.08 -19.26
C ILE A 151 12.17 -9.39 -19.60
N PHE A 152 11.45 -9.47 -20.73
CA PHE A 152 10.86 -10.71 -21.21
C PHE A 152 11.52 -11.14 -22.53
N PRO A 153 12.46 -12.11 -22.50
CA PRO A 153 13.16 -12.55 -23.69
C PRO A 153 12.19 -13.02 -24.78
N GLY A 154 12.41 -12.54 -26.01
CA GLY A 154 11.58 -12.90 -27.18
C GLY A 154 10.22 -12.19 -27.26
N VAL A 155 9.93 -11.26 -26.35
CA VAL A 155 8.79 -10.35 -26.46
C VAL A 155 9.25 -9.05 -27.11
N ASP A 156 8.39 -8.47 -27.95
CA ASP A 156 8.61 -7.15 -28.53
C ASP A 156 8.93 -6.10 -27.42
N PRO A 157 9.97 -5.27 -27.56
CA PRO A 157 10.44 -4.37 -26.49
C PRO A 157 9.37 -3.41 -25.96
N GLU A 158 8.48 -2.90 -26.81
CA GLU A 158 7.40 -1.99 -26.39
C GLU A 158 6.36 -2.74 -25.55
N ARG A 159 6.04 -3.97 -25.96
CA ARG A 159 5.12 -4.83 -25.20
C ARG A 159 5.72 -5.29 -23.88
N ALA A 160 7.01 -5.61 -23.86
CA ALA A 160 7.76 -5.95 -22.65
C ALA A 160 7.77 -4.77 -21.67
N THR A 161 8.05 -3.56 -22.16
CA THR A 161 8.04 -2.32 -21.38
C THR A 161 6.67 -2.08 -20.73
N LYS A 162 5.56 -2.24 -21.45
CA LYS A 162 4.20 -2.11 -20.89
C LYS A 162 3.92 -3.12 -19.78
N ALA A 163 4.39 -4.36 -19.93
CA ALA A 163 4.25 -5.37 -18.89
C ALA A 163 5.11 -5.02 -17.66
N ALA A 164 6.32 -4.50 -17.88
CA ALA A 164 7.22 -4.03 -16.83
C ALA A 164 6.64 -2.84 -16.04
N GLN A 165 5.99 -1.90 -16.73
CA GLN A 165 5.21 -0.82 -16.11
C GLN A 165 4.11 -1.37 -15.19
N GLY A 166 3.37 -2.39 -15.66
CA GLY A 166 2.36 -3.08 -14.85
C GLY A 166 2.93 -3.70 -13.58
N LEU A 167 4.08 -4.36 -13.67
CA LEU A 167 4.77 -4.95 -12.52
C LEU A 167 5.35 -3.90 -11.57
N THR A 168 5.78 -2.76 -12.10
CA THR A 168 6.22 -1.61 -11.29
C THR A 168 5.04 -1.03 -10.50
N ARG A 169 3.86 -0.90 -11.11
CA ARG A 169 2.62 -0.48 -10.41
C ARG A 169 2.19 -1.44 -9.31
N LEU A 170 2.49 -2.73 -9.47
CA LEU A 170 2.23 -3.77 -8.47
C LEU A 170 3.31 -3.83 -7.38
N GLY A 171 4.36 -3.01 -7.48
CA GLY A 171 5.47 -2.96 -6.52
C GLY A 171 6.41 -4.16 -6.62
N VAL A 172 6.41 -4.89 -7.74
CA VAL A 172 7.31 -6.04 -7.98
C VAL A 172 8.65 -5.57 -8.52
N LEU A 173 8.63 -4.53 -9.35
CA LEU A 173 9.82 -3.92 -9.95
C LEU A 173 9.91 -2.45 -9.53
N GLU A 174 11.13 -1.93 -9.53
CA GLU A 174 11.41 -0.50 -9.39
C GLU A 174 12.51 -0.09 -10.37
N VAL A 175 12.57 1.21 -10.68
CA VAL A 175 13.66 1.76 -11.48
C VAL A 175 14.97 1.63 -10.69
N ALA A 176 15.98 1.05 -11.31
CA ALA A 176 17.29 0.93 -10.71
C ALA A 176 17.92 2.33 -10.52
N PRO A 177 18.53 2.62 -9.36
CA PRO A 177 19.27 3.87 -9.17
C PRO A 177 20.46 3.90 -10.14
N HIS A 178 20.69 5.06 -10.75
CA HIS A 178 21.85 5.32 -11.59
C HIS A 178 23.18 5.17 -10.85
#